data_AF-A0AAE0W0C7-F1
#
_entry.id   AF-A0AAE0W0C7-F1
#
_cell.length_a   1.000
_cell.length_b   1.000
_cell.length_c   1.000
_cell.angle_alpha   90.00
_cell.angle_beta   90.00
_cell.angle_gamma   90.00
#
_symmetry.space_group_name_H-M   'P 1'
#
loop_
_entity.id
_entity.type
_entity.pdbx_description
1 polymer ?
#
loop_
_entity_poly.entity_id
_entity_poly.type
_entity_poly.pdbx_seq_one_letter_code
_entity_poly.pdbx_strand_id
1 'polypeptide(L)'
;MSEPKQMAQQPASRGRHRDPMVTKLWELQDKLKSTGATDEIQKTSDDALDLFFKREHYCEDHTSPASPELQQINQMTLIHPWDDLHEQGKTILNLRPGMMSGFLEGQFLQFLVSMSNAKRVLELGMYTGYSALACAEALPDDGEVITCELDPYLETLVKEYFYKSVHGRKISIRIGPALETINKLADDKQSFDIIFLDANKDQYWEYYQVIMDRGLLAPRGTIVVDNALFQGQVYCETKDKMGEGMKAFNENLSRDTRVKTVLVPIRDGVRLIRRIEDMLAKGQAD
;
A
#
# COMPACT_ATOMS: atom_id res chain seq x y z
N MET A 1 -12.69 1.91 -33.32
CA MET A 1 -12.57 1.82 -31.85
C MET A 1 -11.15 1.35 -31.58
N SER A 2 -10.24 2.27 -31.31
CA SER A 2 -8.84 1.96 -31.02
C SER A 2 -8.73 1.47 -29.58
N GLU A 3 -8.16 0.29 -29.38
CA GLU A 3 -7.79 -0.23 -28.07
C GLU A 3 -6.97 0.83 -27.31
N PRO A 4 -7.26 1.09 -26.03
CA PRO A 4 -6.35 1.87 -25.21
C PRO A 4 -5.08 1.03 -25.08
N LYS A 5 -3.97 1.54 -25.64
CA LYS A 5 -2.64 1.02 -25.36
C LYS A 5 -2.49 0.99 -23.83
N GLN A 6 -2.33 -0.21 -23.25
CA GLN A 6 -1.83 -0.35 -21.89
C GLN A 6 -0.62 0.59 -21.77
N MET A 7 -0.70 1.57 -20.88
CA MET A 7 0.45 2.42 -20.57
C MET A 7 1.50 1.49 -19.99
N ALA A 8 2.52 1.18 -20.78
CA ALA A 8 3.70 0.48 -20.30
C ALA A 8 4.21 1.24 -19.08
N GLN A 9 4.20 0.57 -17.92
CA GLN A 9 4.94 1.08 -16.77
C GLN A 9 6.38 1.31 -17.24
N GLN A 10 6.99 2.42 -16.81
CA GLN A 10 8.40 2.65 -17.12
C GLN A 10 9.18 1.40 -16.71
N PRO A 11 10.03 0.84 -17.59
CA PRO A 11 10.89 -0.25 -17.18
C PRO A 11 11.63 0.18 -15.92
N ALA A 12 11.63 -0.68 -14.89
CA ALA A 12 12.27 -0.37 -13.62
C ALA A 12 13.67 0.18 -13.89
N SER A 13 13.87 1.48 -13.67
CA SER A 13 15.17 2.09 -13.90
C SER A 13 16.15 1.40 -12.98
N ARG A 14 17.24 0.86 -13.54
CA ARG A 14 18.27 0.14 -12.79
C ARG A 14 18.64 0.91 -11.51
N GLY A 15 18.58 0.23 -10.37
CA GLY A 15 18.89 0.82 -9.05
C GLY A 15 17.73 1.41 -8.25
N ARG A 16 16.47 1.31 -8.72
CA ARG A 16 15.28 1.81 -7.97
C ARG A 16 14.23 0.75 -7.63
N HIS A 17 14.53 -0.53 -7.86
CA HIS A 17 13.60 -1.60 -7.51
C HIS A 17 13.54 -1.81 -5.99
N ARG A 18 12.36 -2.14 -5.48
CA ARG A 18 12.09 -2.30 -4.04
C ARG A 18 12.47 -3.67 -3.51
N ASP A 19 12.37 -4.71 -4.34
CA ASP A 19 12.81 -6.05 -3.97
C ASP A 19 14.35 -6.11 -3.87
N PRO A 20 14.93 -6.44 -2.71
CA PRO A 20 16.38 -6.51 -2.53
C PRO A 20 17.03 -7.60 -3.40
N MET A 21 16.28 -8.64 -3.78
CA MET A 21 16.77 -9.69 -4.68
C MET A 21 17.11 -9.12 -6.06
N VAL A 22 16.25 -8.25 -6.60
CA VAL A 22 16.50 -7.56 -7.88
C VAL A 22 17.76 -6.70 -7.80
N THR A 23 17.93 -5.95 -6.70
CA THR A 23 19.14 -5.16 -6.47
C THR A 23 20.40 -6.04 -6.44
N LYS A 24 20.34 -7.20 -5.78
CA LYS A 24 21.45 -8.15 -5.74
C LYS A 24 21.75 -8.80 -7.09
N LEU A 25 20.73 -9.07 -7.91
CA LEU A 25 20.94 -9.55 -9.28
C LEU A 25 21.61 -8.50 -10.17
N TRP A 26 21.26 -7.22 -10.02
CA TRP A 26 21.97 -6.15 -10.73
C TRP A 26 23.43 -6.02 -10.28
N GLU A 27 23.70 -6.08 -8.97
CA GLU A 27 25.07 -6.11 -8.46
C GLU A 27 25.87 -7.31 -8.99
N LEU A 28 25.22 -8.48 -9.09
CA LEU A 28 25.83 -9.69 -9.66
C LEU A 28 26.18 -9.49 -11.14
N GLN A 29 25.26 -8.95 -11.94
CA GLN A 29 25.51 -8.65 -13.35
C GLN A 29 26.72 -7.73 -13.54
N ASP A 30 26.87 -6.70 -12.70
CA ASP A 30 28.02 -5.78 -12.76
C ASP A 30 29.34 -6.48 -12.39
N LYS A 31 29.31 -7.38 -11.40
CA LYS A 31 30.48 -8.18 -11.02
C LYS A 31 30.87 -9.18 -12.09
N LEU A 32 29.90 -9.86 -12.71
CA LEU A 32 30.16 -10.83 -13.78
C LEU A 32 30.82 -10.15 -15.00
N LYS A 33 30.35 -8.96 -15.36
CA LYS A 33 30.93 -8.15 -16.44
C LYS A 33 32.36 -7.70 -16.11
N SER A 34 32.60 -7.21 -14.89
CA SER A 34 33.92 -6.72 -14.49
C SER A 34 34.97 -7.81 -14.26
N THR A 35 34.54 -9.05 -14.01
CA THR A 35 35.44 -10.21 -13.80
C THR A 35 35.70 -11.04 -15.07
N GLY A 36 35.08 -10.69 -16.20
CA GLY A 36 35.24 -11.43 -17.45
C GLY A 36 34.59 -12.81 -17.44
N ALA A 37 33.47 -12.97 -16.73
CA ALA A 37 32.71 -14.22 -16.72
C ALA A 37 32.26 -14.61 -18.14
N THR A 38 32.16 -15.91 -18.41
CA THR A 38 31.72 -16.44 -19.72
C THR A 38 30.31 -15.97 -20.07
N ASP A 39 30.02 -15.84 -21.37
CA ASP A 39 28.69 -15.44 -21.87
C ASP A 39 27.54 -16.31 -21.32
N GLU A 40 27.78 -17.61 -21.11
CA GLU A 40 26.79 -18.54 -20.54
C GLU A 40 26.38 -18.16 -19.11
N ILE A 41 27.34 -17.76 -18.28
CA ILE A 41 27.11 -17.33 -16.89
C ILE A 41 26.40 -15.98 -16.86
N GLN A 42 26.84 -15.03 -17.71
CA GLN A 42 26.18 -13.73 -17.82
C GLN A 42 24.71 -13.89 -18.25
N LYS A 43 24.48 -14.71 -19.27
CA LYS A 43 23.13 -15.03 -19.76
C LYS A 43 22.24 -15.66 -18.69
N THR A 44 22.77 -16.59 -17.90
CA THR A 44 22.01 -17.22 -16.81
C THR A 44 21.56 -16.18 -15.76
N SER A 45 22.42 -15.21 -15.44
CA SER A 45 22.07 -14.11 -14.53
C SER A 45 21.02 -13.17 -15.14
N ASP A 46 21.12 -12.89 -16.44
CA ASP A 46 20.16 -12.06 -17.17
C ASP A 46 18.78 -12.75 -17.24
N ASP A 47 18.74 -14.04 -17.55
CA ASP A 47 17.52 -14.85 -17.60
C ASP A 47 16.81 -14.90 -16.24
N ALA A 48 17.56 -14.99 -15.13
CA ALA A 48 16.99 -14.97 -13.78
C ALA A 48 16.27 -13.65 -13.46
N LEU A 49 16.87 -12.52 -13.83
CA LEU A 49 16.28 -11.20 -13.66
C LEU A 49 15.07 -10.99 -14.58
N ASP A 50 15.17 -11.45 -15.82
CA ASP A 50 14.07 -11.40 -16.79
C ASP A 50 12.85 -12.21 -16.32
N LEU A 51 13.07 -13.40 -15.74
CA LEU A 51 11.97 -14.20 -15.14
C LEU A 51 11.24 -13.47 -14.02
N PHE A 52 11.95 -12.68 -13.21
CA PHE A 52 11.33 -11.87 -12.16
C PHE A 52 10.36 -10.84 -12.75
N PHE A 53 10.84 -10.03 -13.71
CA PHE A 53 10.00 -9.01 -14.34
C PHE A 53 8.89 -9.62 -15.20
N LYS A 54 9.13 -10.76 -15.88
CA LYS A 54 8.09 -11.49 -16.59
C LYS A 54 6.96 -11.90 -15.67
N ARG A 55 7.25 -12.38 -14.46
CA ARG A 55 6.22 -12.71 -13.47
C ARG A 55 5.41 -11.46 -13.07
N GLU A 56 6.08 -10.34 -12.79
CA GLU A 56 5.38 -9.10 -12.43
C GLU A 56 4.44 -8.62 -13.55
N HIS A 57 4.96 -8.50 -14.77
CA HIS A 57 4.15 -8.13 -15.93
C HIS A 57 3.03 -9.13 -16.17
N TYR A 58 3.29 -10.44 -16.05
CA TYR A 58 2.26 -11.46 -16.21
C TYR A 58 1.12 -11.27 -15.20
N CYS A 59 1.43 -11.00 -13.93
CA CYS A 59 0.39 -10.71 -12.93
C CYS A 59 -0.42 -9.47 -13.28
N GLU A 60 0.22 -8.40 -13.74
CA GLU A 60 -0.47 -7.16 -14.12
C GLU A 60 -1.32 -7.33 -15.40
N ASP A 61 -0.78 -7.95 -16.44
CA ASP A 61 -1.46 -8.18 -17.72
C ASP A 61 -2.68 -9.11 -17.59
N HIS A 62 -2.68 -9.97 -16.55
CA HIS A 62 -3.80 -10.88 -16.25
C HIS A 62 -4.69 -10.36 -15.11
N THR A 63 -4.52 -9.10 -14.70
CA THR A 63 -5.41 -8.42 -13.76
C THR A 63 -6.36 -7.49 -14.52
N SER A 64 -7.63 -7.44 -14.12
CA SER A 64 -8.61 -6.52 -14.73
C SER A 64 -8.15 -5.06 -14.61
N PRO A 65 -8.37 -4.23 -15.65
CA PRO A 65 -7.86 -2.87 -15.67
C PRO A 65 -8.49 -1.99 -14.58
N ALA A 66 -7.71 -1.03 -14.08
CA ALA A 66 -8.21 0.02 -13.18
C ALA A 66 -9.21 0.94 -13.90
N SER A 67 -10.08 1.59 -13.13
CA SER A 67 -11.01 2.60 -13.65
C SER A 67 -10.28 3.74 -14.36
N PRO A 68 -10.94 4.46 -15.29
CA PRO A 68 -10.36 5.65 -15.91
C PRO A 68 -9.90 6.70 -14.88
N GLU A 69 -10.61 6.85 -13.76
CA GLU A 69 -10.30 7.80 -12.70
C GLU A 69 -9.03 7.39 -11.94
N LEU A 70 -8.87 6.10 -11.61
CA LEU A 70 -7.63 5.57 -11.04
C LEU A 70 -6.45 5.73 -12.01
N GLN A 71 -6.65 5.48 -13.30
CA GLN A 71 -5.61 5.69 -14.31
C GLN A 71 -5.17 7.16 -14.38
N GLN A 72 -6.11 8.11 -14.26
CA GLN A 72 -5.82 9.54 -14.18
C GLN A 72 -5.01 9.90 -12.93
N ILE A 73 -5.37 9.38 -11.75
CA ILE A 73 -4.59 9.58 -10.52
C ILE A 73 -3.18 9.02 -10.69
N ASN A 74 -3.04 7.82 -11.25
CA ASN A 74 -1.75 7.19 -11.52
C ASN A 74 -0.89 8.06 -12.45
N GLN A 75 -1.46 8.51 -13.58
CA GLN A 75 -0.75 9.36 -14.52
C GLN A 75 -0.34 10.69 -13.89
N MET A 76 -1.25 11.36 -13.16
CA MET A 76 -0.93 12.58 -12.42
C MET A 76 0.24 12.33 -11.47
N THR A 77 0.17 11.27 -10.66
CA THR A 77 1.19 10.94 -9.68
C THR A 77 2.57 10.76 -10.32
N LEU A 78 2.63 10.18 -11.51
CA LEU A 78 3.89 9.93 -12.23
C LEU A 78 4.53 11.20 -12.80
N ILE A 79 3.75 12.17 -13.25
CA ILE A 79 4.24 13.37 -13.95
C ILE A 79 4.30 14.61 -13.06
N HIS A 80 3.70 14.57 -11.87
CA HIS A 80 3.65 15.70 -10.97
C HIS A 80 5.06 16.08 -10.47
N PRO A 81 5.43 17.37 -10.42
CA PRO A 81 6.79 17.81 -10.16
C PRO A 81 7.12 17.78 -8.66
N TRP A 82 7.19 16.59 -8.06
CA TRP A 82 7.32 16.42 -6.61
C TRP A 82 8.59 17.06 -6.02
N ASP A 83 9.74 16.84 -6.68
CA ASP A 83 11.03 17.37 -6.22
C ASP A 83 10.99 18.91 -6.17
N ASP A 84 10.56 19.55 -7.27
CA ASP A 84 10.44 21.01 -7.35
C ASP A 84 9.50 21.59 -6.28
N LEU A 85 8.38 20.90 -6.00
CA LEU A 85 7.42 21.34 -4.99
C LEU A 85 7.99 21.24 -3.58
N HIS A 86 8.75 20.20 -3.29
CA HIS A 86 9.41 20.04 -2.01
C HIS A 86 10.54 21.07 -1.82
N GLU A 87 11.35 21.31 -2.86
CA GLU A 87 12.39 22.36 -2.86
C GLU A 87 11.79 23.77 -2.66
N GLN A 88 10.59 24.01 -3.18
CA GLN A 88 9.82 25.24 -2.97
C GLN A 88 9.14 25.33 -1.58
N GLY A 89 9.22 24.28 -0.75
CA GLY A 89 8.58 24.21 0.56
C GLY A 89 7.05 24.10 0.51
N LYS A 90 6.48 23.66 -0.63
CA LYS A 90 5.02 23.49 -0.79
C LYS A 90 4.51 22.19 -0.16
N THR A 91 5.36 21.18 -0.05
CA THR A 91 5.07 19.92 0.62
C THR A 91 5.93 19.78 1.86
N ILE A 92 5.33 19.25 2.93
CA ILE A 92 6.01 18.94 4.20
C ILE A 92 6.96 17.76 3.99
N LEU A 93 6.50 16.77 3.23
CA LEU A 93 7.25 15.56 2.94
C LEU A 93 7.94 15.64 1.58
N ASN A 94 9.06 14.93 1.44
CA ASN A 94 9.69 14.66 0.16
C ASN A 94 8.92 13.54 -0.56
N LEU A 95 7.82 13.92 -1.21
CA LEU A 95 6.92 13.02 -1.90
C LEU A 95 7.54 12.50 -3.19
N ARG A 96 7.19 11.28 -3.61
CA ARG A 96 7.72 10.68 -4.84
C ARG A 96 6.71 9.72 -5.47
N PRO A 97 6.72 9.54 -6.80
CA PRO A 97 5.70 8.74 -7.48
C PRO A 97 5.59 7.29 -6.97
N GLY A 98 6.72 6.72 -6.53
CA GLY A 98 6.74 5.37 -5.99
C GLY A 98 5.89 5.20 -4.72
N MET A 99 5.55 6.26 -3.98
CA MET A 99 4.78 6.14 -2.73
C MET A 99 3.33 5.67 -2.92
N MET A 100 2.83 5.67 -4.16
CA MET A 100 1.49 5.19 -4.47
C MET A 100 1.42 3.66 -4.46
N SER A 101 0.35 3.09 -3.89
CA SER A 101 0.09 1.64 -3.86
C SER A 101 0.06 1.05 -5.29
N GLY A 102 -0.54 1.77 -6.24
CA GLY A 102 -0.51 1.46 -7.66
C GLY A 102 -1.47 0.34 -8.08
N PHE A 103 -1.40 -0.06 -9.34
CA PHE A 103 -2.43 -0.86 -10.02
C PHE A 103 -2.77 -2.18 -9.32
N LEU A 104 -1.80 -3.08 -9.19
CA LEU A 104 -2.06 -4.43 -8.69
C LEU A 104 -2.62 -4.42 -7.25
N GLU A 105 -2.09 -3.57 -6.40
CA GLU A 105 -2.54 -3.46 -5.01
C GLU A 105 -3.89 -2.75 -4.88
N GLY A 106 -4.17 -1.72 -5.67
CA GLY A 106 -5.50 -1.12 -5.73
C GLY A 106 -6.57 -2.13 -6.14
N GLN A 107 -6.29 -2.97 -7.14
CA GLN A 107 -7.19 -4.06 -7.53
C GLN A 107 -7.36 -5.08 -6.40
N PHE A 108 -6.28 -5.44 -5.71
CA PHE A 108 -6.36 -6.33 -4.54
C PHE A 108 -7.24 -5.73 -3.42
N LEU A 109 -7.10 -4.44 -3.11
CA LEU A 109 -7.92 -3.74 -2.13
C LEU A 109 -9.40 -3.73 -2.53
N GLN A 110 -9.72 -3.50 -3.81
CA GLN A 110 -11.10 -3.58 -4.31
C GLN A 110 -11.73 -4.94 -4.04
N PHE A 111 -10.99 -6.02 -4.34
CA PHE A 111 -11.46 -7.38 -4.08
C PHE A 111 -11.65 -7.63 -2.58
N LEU A 112 -10.76 -7.14 -1.71
CA LEU A 112 -10.93 -7.26 -0.26
C LEU A 112 -12.17 -6.52 0.26
N VAL A 113 -12.38 -5.28 -0.18
CA VAL A 113 -13.56 -4.47 0.16
C VAL A 113 -14.84 -5.20 -0.28
N SER A 114 -14.87 -5.67 -1.52
CA SER A 114 -16.03 -6.38 -2.08
C SER A 114 -16.31 -7.70 -1.35
N MET A 115 -15.30 -8.56 -1.18
CA MET A 115 -15.46 -9.88 -0.54
C MET A 115 -15.85 -9.79 0.94
N SER A 116 -15.42 -8.74 1.63
CA SER A 116 -15.75 -8.52 3.05
C SER A 116 -17.14 -7.92 3.25
N ASN A 117 -17.81 -7.44 2.19
CA ASN A 117 -19.00 -6.61 2.26
C ASN A 117 -18.81 -5.37 3.15
N ALA A 118 -17.61 -4.78 3.09
CA ALA A 118 -17.31 -3.58 3.86
C ALA A 118 -18.23 -2.42 3.45
N LYS A 119 -18.60 -1.59 4.43
CA LYS A 119 -19.27 -0.30 4.24
C LYS A 119 -18.39 0.85 4.67
N ARG A 120 -17.49 0.63 5.63
CA ARG A 120 -16.65 1.67 6.21
C ARG A 120 -15.19 1.28 6.16
N VAL A 121 -14.39 2.10 5.50
CA VAL A 121 -12.93 1.95 5.40
C VAL A 121 -12.26 3.12 6.11
N LEU A 122 -11.28 2.83 6.96
CA LEU A 122 -10.33 3.82 7.46
C LEU A 122 -8.98 3.59 6.79
N GLU A 123 -8.41 4.62 6.20
CA GLU A 123 -7.07 4.61 5.63
C GLU A 123 -6.17 5.56 6.43
N LEU A 124 -5.00 5.07 6.84
CA LEU A 124 -3.95 5.91 7.41
C LEU A 124 -2.87 6.09 6.35
N GLY A 125 -2.83 7.26 5.71
CA GLY A 125 -1.95 7.58 4.58
C GLY A 125 -2.72 7.65 3.27
N MET A 126 -3.07 8.86 2.83
CA MET A 126 -3.81 9.08 1.58
C MET A 126 -2.90 9.20 0.36
N TYR A 127 -1.80 9.95 0.51
CA TYR A 127 -0.96 10.42 -0.59
C TYR A 127 -1.79 11.04 -1.74
N THR A 128 -1.73 10.49 -2.95
CA THR A 128 -2.50 10.97 -4.11
C THR A 128 -3.91 10.37 -4.20
N GLY A 129 -4.33 9.57 -3.21
CA GLY A 129 -5.69 9.07 -3.08
C GLY A 129 -6.03 7.86 -3.94
N TYR A 130 -5.02 7.17 -4.50
CA TYR A 130 -5.25 6.00 -5.35
C TYR A 130 -5.95 4.86 -4.60
N SER A 131 -5.43 4.47 -3.43
CA SER A 131 -5.99 3.43 -2.57
C SER A 131 -7.34 3.85 -1.97
N ALA A 132 -7.48 5.11 -1.56
CA ALA A 132 -8.76 5.68 -1.10
C ALA A 132 -9.86 5.53 -2.16
N LEU A 133 -9.57 5.93 -3.40
CA LEU A 133 -10.52 5.84 -4.50
C LEU A 133 -10.79 4.39 -4.89
N ALA A 134 -9.77 3.54 -4.94
CA ALA A 134 -9.95 2.11 -5.22
C ALA A 134 -10.88 1.47 -4.18
N CYS A 135 -10.73 1.77 -2.89
CA CYS A 135 -11.65 1.30 -1.87
C CYS A 135 -13.07 1.86 -2.08
N ALA A 136 -13.22 3.16 -2.37
CA ALA A 136 -14.52 3.80 -2.58
C ALA A 136 -15.32 3.24 -3.77
N GLU A 137 -14.63 2.84 -4.84
CA GLU A 137 -15.22 2.18 -6.01
C GLU A 137 -15.87 0.83 -5.65
N ALA A 138 -15.27 0.08 -4.72
CA ALA A 138 -15.76 -1.24 -4.30
C ALA A 138 -16.80 -1.20 -3.18
N LEU A 139 -16.97 -0.05 -2.51
CA LEU A 139 -17.99 0.14 -1.47
C LEU A 139 -19.41 0.26 -2.06
N PRO A 140 -20.47 -0.06 -1.30
CA PRO A 140 -21.83 0.30 -1.68
C PRO A 140 -22.04 1.82 -1.75
N ASP A 141 -23.18 2.27 -2.28
CA ASP A 141 -23.49 3.70 -2.45
C ASP A 141 -23.59 4.48 -1.14
N ASP A 142 -23.92 3.79 -0.04
CA ASP A 142 -23.97 4.32 1.33
C ASP A 142 -22.65 4.10 2.10
N GLY A 143 -21.60 3.63 1.43
CA GLY A 143 -20.30 3.41 2.04
C GLY A 143 -19.47 4.68 2.21
N GLU A 144 -18.47 4.60 3.09
CA GLU A 144 -17.58 5.70 3.44
C GLU A 144 -16.13 5.22 3.53
N VAL A 145 -15.21 6.02 2.97
CA VAL A 145 -13.76 5.94 3.20
C VAL A 145 -13.35 7.18 3.99
N ILE A 146 -12.81 7.00 5.19
CA ILE A 146 -12.11 8.08 5.91
C ILE A 146 -10.61 7.87 5.67
N THR A 147 -9.93 8.87 5.12
CA THR A 147 -8.48 8.80 4.87
C THR A 147 -7.74 9.90 5.62
N CYS A 148 -6.59 9.55 6.23
CA CYS A 148 -5.74 10.47 6.97
C CYS A 148 -4.59 10.94 6.09
N GLU A 149 -4.33 12.24 6.08
CA GLU A 149 -3.21 12.83 5.34
C GLU A 149 -2.50 13.88 6.20
N LEU A 150 -1.17 13.86 6.22
CA LEU A 150 -0.40 14.85 6.98
C LEU A 150 -0.23 16.14 6.19
N ASP A 151 -0.03 16.04 4.87
CA ASP A 151 0.31 17.17 4.02
C ASP A 151 -0.94 17.86 3.45
N PRO A 152 -1.26 19.10 3.88
CA PRO A 152 -2.44 19.83 3.37
C PRO A 152 -2.37 20.14 1.87
N TYR A 153 -1.17 20.13 1.27
CA TYR A 153 -1.02 20.29 -0.18
C TYR A 153 -1.79 19.20 -0.95
N LEU A 154 -1.72 17.96 -0.46
CA LEU A 154 -2.30 16.81 -1.13
C LEU A 154 -3.83 16.86 -1.13
N GLU A 155 -4.45 17.34 -0.06
CA GLU A 155 -5.90 17.52 -0.03
C GLU A 155 -6.38 18.42 -1.18
N THR A 156 -5.66 19.51 -1.45
CA THR A 156 -6.01 20.43 -2.54
C THR A 156 -5.79 19.76 -3.90
N LEU A 157 -4.70 19.02 -4.06
CA LEU A 157 -4.35 18.32 -5.30
C LEU A 157 -5.38 17.24 -5.68
N VAL A 158 -5.78 16.40 -4.72
CA VAL A 158 -6.61 15.22 -5.01
C VAL A 158 -8.10 15.51 -5.10
N LYS A 159 -8.56 16.62 -4.51
CA LYS A 159 -9.98 17.02 -4.51
C LYS A 159 -10.61 17.00 -5.91
N GLU A 160 -9.90 17.48 -6.92
CA GLU A 160 -10.40 17.49 -8.30
C GLU A 160 -10.56 16.07 -8.87
N TYR A 161 -9.64 15.15 -8.54
CA TYR A 161 -9.70 13.77 -9.00
C TYR A 161 -10.84 12.99 -8.34
N PHE A 162 -11.06 13.20 -7.04
CA PHE A 162 -12.23 12.64 -6.36
C PHE A 162 -13.53 13.21 -6.94
N TYR A 163 -13.60 14.50 -7.23
CA TYR A 163 -14.80 15.12 -7.83
C TYR A 163 -15.17 14.52 -9.20
N LYS A 164 -14.18 14.11 -10.00
CA LYS A 164 -14.40 13.46 -11.31
C LYS A 164 -14.97 12.05 -11.20
N SER A 165 -14.79 11.39 -10.05
CA SER A 165 -15.34 10.05 -9.82
C SER A 165 -16.71 10.12 -9.17
N VAL A 166 -17.65 9.31 -9.68
CA VAL A 166 -18.96 9.09 -9.03
C VAL A 166 -18.84 8.51 -7.61
N HIS A 167 -17.69 7.92 -7.29
CA HIS A 167 -17.38 7.35 -5.98
C HIS A 167 -16.66 8.32 -5.04
N GLY A 168 -16.14 9.45 -5.53
CA GLY A 168 -15.37 10.39 -4.71
C GLY A 168 -16.16 11.00 -3.55
N ARG A 169 -17.50 11.09 -3.67
CA ARG A 169 -18.39 11.54 -2.58
C ARG A 169 -18.34 10.65 -1.34
N LYS A 170 -17.83 9.41 -1.46
CA LYS A 170 -17.67 8.47 -0.34
C LYS A 170 -16.41 8.76 0.48
N ILE A 171 -15.51 9.63 0.00
CA ILE A 171 -14.20 9.84 0.60
C ILE A 171 -14.21 11.11 1.46
N SER A 172 -13.84 10.97 2.74
CA SER A 172 -13.63 12.05 3.69
C SER A 172 -12.15 12.14 4.06
N ILE A 173 -11.50 13.26 3.73
CA ILE A 173 -10.10 13.52 4.04
C ILE A 173 -9.98 14.16 5.42
N ARG A 174 -9.10 13.64 6.26
CA ARG A 174 -8.75 14.19 7.59
C ARG A 174 -7.29 14.63 7.58
N ILE A 175 -7.09 15.94 7.46
CA ILE A 175 -5.75 16.53 7.53
C ILE A 175 -5.25 16.55 8.98
N GLY A 176 -4.06 15.98 9.19
CA GLY A 176 -3.35 15.96 10.46
C GLY A 176 -2.64 14.63 10.74
N PRO A 177 -1.90 14.54 11.87
CA PRO A 177 -1.22 13.31 12.26
C PRO A 177 -2.20 12.14 12.41
N ALA A 178 -1.87 10.99 11.81
CA ALA A 178 -2.75 9.82 11.82
C ALA A 178 -3.12 9.35 13.25
N LEU A 179 -2.16 9.38 14.20
CA LEU A 179 -2.42 9.05 15.61
C LEU A 179 -3.48 9.95 16.23
N GLU A 180 -3.47 11.26 15.95
CA GLU A 180 -4.48 12.17 16.49
C GLU A 180 -5.84 11.90 15.88
N THR A 181 -5.91 11.65 14.58
CA THR A 181 -7.15 11.33 13.87
C THR A 181 -7.78 10.06 14.42
N ILE A 182 -7.03 8.96 14.55
CA ILE A 182 -7.60 7.70 15.06
C ILE A 182 -8.02 7.82 16.54
N ASN A 183 -7.33 8.62 17.34
CA ASN A 183 -7.76 8.86 18.72
C ASN A 183 -9.09 9.63 18.79
N LYS A 184 -9.28 10.65 17.95
CA LYS A 184 -10.56 11.39 17.85
C LYS A 184 -11.69 10.48 17.35
N LEU A 185 -11.44 9.67 16.32
CA LEU A 185 -12.41 8.70 15.81
C LEU A 185 -12.82 7.68 16.90
N ALA A 186 -11.86 7.26 17.73
CA ALA A 186 -12.13 6.36 18.84
C ALA A 186 -12.92 7.05 19.98
N ASP A 187 -12.64 8.32 20.29
CA ASP A 187 -13.43 9.13 21.22
C ASP A 187 -14.89 9.25 20.75
N ASP A 188 -15.08 9.41 19.43
CA ASP A 188 -16.38 9.44 18.76
C ASP A 188 -17.02 8.05 18.58
N LYS A 189 -16.41 7.00 19.15
CA LYS A 189 -16.86 5.59 19.09
C LYS A 189 -17.10 5.08 17.67
N GLN A 190 -16.29 5.53 16.73
CA GLN A 190 -16.33 5.06 15.35
C GLN A 190 -15.70 3.67 15.24
N SER A 191 -16.18 2.88 14.27
CA SER A 191 -15.59 1.58 13.93
C SER A 191 -15.66 1.33 12.42
N PHE A 192 -14.71 0.56 11.91
CA PHE A 192 -14.48 0.35 10.48
C PHE A 192 -14.35 -1.13 10.13
N ASP A 193 -14.90 -1.52 8.99
CA ASP A 193 -14.88 -2.89 8.49
C ASP A 193 -13.50 -3.26 7.92
N ILE A 194 -12.84 -2.28 7.29
CA ILE A 194 -11.46 -2.38 6.86
C ILE A 194 -10.67 -1.19 7.39
N ILE A 195 -9.46 -1.45 7.90
CA ILE A 195 -8.50 -0.41 8.25
C ILE A 195 -7.21 -0.65 7.48
N PHE A 196 -6.86 0.25 6.57
CA PHE A 196 -5.66 0.18 5.74
C PHE A 196 -4.55 1.06 6.34
N LEU A 197 -3.42 0.45 6.68
CA LEU A 197 -2.23 1.11 7.20
C LEU A 197 -1.21 1.30 6.08
N ASP A 198 -1.07 2.54 5.60
CA ASP A 198 -0.07 2.97 4.63
C ASP A 198 0.57 4.34 4.99
N ALA A 199 0.88 4.52 6.28
CA ALA A 199 1.49 5.76 6.80
C ALA A 199 2.96 5.57 7.20
N ASN A 200 3.40 6.30 8.23
CA ASN A 200 4.73 6.21 8.82
C ASN A 200 4.96 4.86 9.52
N LYS A 201 5.88 4.05 9.00
CA LYS A 201 6.12 2.67 9.46
C LYS A 201 6.66 2.60 10.90
N ASP A 202 7.33 3.66 11.36
CA ASP A 202 7.80 3.78 12.75
C ASP A 202 6.68 3.71 13.78
N GLN A 203 5.46 4.06 13.38
CA GLN A 203 4.32 4.20 14.27
C GLN A 203 3.27 3.09 14.10
N TYR A 204 3.57 2.07 13.28
CA TYR A 204 2.59 1.03 12.93
C TYR A 204 2.14 0.22 14.14
N TRP A 205 3.05 -0.02 15.09
CA TRP A 205 2.70 -0.71 16.32
C TRP A 205 1.74 0.12 17.18
N GLU A 206 1.99 1.42 17.33
CA GLU A 206 1.10 2.33 18.06
C GLU A 206 -0.26 2.47 17.37
N TYR A 207 -0.30 2.61 16.04
CA TYR A 207 -1.56 2.64 15.29
C TYR A 207 -2.35 1.36 15.55
N TYR A 208 -1.72 0.20 15.43
CA TYR A 208 -2.34 -1.10 15.66
C TYR A 208 -2.89 -1.23 17.09
N GLN A 209 -2.11 -0.83 18.11
CA GLN A 209 -2.57 -0.86 19.50
C GLN A 209 -3.80 0.02 19.69
N VAL A 210 -3.79 1.26 19.20
CA VAL A 210 -4.95 2.16 19.28
C VAL A 210 -6.17 1.56 18.57
N ILE A 211 -5.97 0.99 17.38
CA ILE A 211 -7.05 0.36 16.62
C ILE A 211 -7.72 -0.78 17.39
N MET A 212 -6.91 -1.67 17.97
CA MET A 212 -7.39 -2.86 18.66
C MET A 212 -7.96 -2.53 20.03
N ASP A 213 -7.25 -1.72 20.82
CA ASP A 213 -7.56 -1.47 22.23
C ASP A 213 -8.71 -0.46 22.40
N ARG A 214 -8.90 0.42 21.41
CA ARG A 214 -9.95 1.46 21.45
C ARG A 214 -11.17 1.14 20.60
N GLY A 215 -11.26 -0.07 20.05
CA GLY A 215 -12.47 -0.57 19.38
C GLY A 215 -12.74 0.03 17.99
N LEU A 216 -11.71 0.51 17.29
CA LEU A 216 -11.86 1.06 15.94
C LEU A 216 -12.12 -0.03 14.90
N LEU A 217 -11.70 -1.26 15.13
CA LEU A 217 -11.95 -2.37 14.21
C LEU A 217 -13.34 -2.97 14.47
N ALA A 218 -14.28 -2.81 13.54
CA ALA A 218 -15.64 -3.34 13.64
C ALA A 218 -15.64 -4.89 13.70
N PRO A 219 -16.65 -5.55 14.29
CA PRO A 219 -16.77 -7.00 14.27
C PRO A 219 -16.62 -7.59 12.87
N ARG A 220 -15.90 -8.71 12.74
CA ARG A 220 -15.48 -9.32 11.46
C ARG A 220 -14.52 -8.48 10.61
N GLY A 221 -14.12 -7.30 11.07
CA GLY A 221 -13.26 -6.39 10.35
C GLY A 221 -11.85 -6.94 10.09
N THR A 222 -11.16 -6.30 9.15
CA THR A 222 -9.80 -6.68 8.73
C THR A 222 -8.88 -5.45 8.75
N ILE A 223 -7.72 -5.57 9.38
CA ILE A 223 -6.64 -4.59 9.21
C ILE A 223 -5.77 -5.08 8.05
N VAL A 224 -5.49 -4.19 7.12
CA VAL A 224 -4.61 -4.39 5.97
C VAL A 224 -3.40 -3.49 6.16
N VAL A 225 -2.19 -4.02 5.99
CA VAL A 225 -0.94 -3.29 6.21
C VAL A 225 -0.09 -3.36 4.95
N ASP A 226 0.25 -2.20 4.39
CA ASP A 226 1.16 -2.10 3.24
C ASP A 226 2.63 -2.08 3.68
N ASN A 227 3.49 -2.47 2.76
CA ASN A 227 4.94 -2.57 2.85
C ASN A 227 5.40 -3.40 4.04
N ALA A 228 4.68 -4.48 4.35
CA ALA A 228 4.99 -5.35 5.47
C ALA A 228 6.32 -6.12 5.29
N LEU A 229 6.88 -6.17 4.07
CA LEU A 229 8.25 -6.66 3.82
C LEU A 229 9.28 -5.51 3.80
N PHE A 230 8.82 -4.28 3.59
CA PHE A 230 9.58 -3.02 3.59
C PHE A 230 10.95 -3.13 2.90
N GLN A 231 10.94 -3.49 1.62
CA GLN A 231 12.13 -3.64 0.77
C GLN A 231 13.14 -4.66 1.33
N GLY A 232 12.59 -5.65 2.04
CA GLY A 232 13.31 -6.69 2.75
C GLY A 232 14.06 -6.25 4.00
N GLN A 233 13.93 -4.99 4.43
CA GLN A 233 14.59 -4.49 5.63
C GLN A 233 14.15 -5.21 6.92
N VAL A 234 13.01 -5.90 6.89
CA VAL A 234 12.52 -6.69 8.03
C VAL A 234 13.29 -8.01 8.23
N TYR A 235 13.95 -8.53 7.18
CA TYR A 235 14.73 -9.77 7.22
C TYR A 235 16.20 -9.59 6.78
N CYS A 236 16.59 -8.38 6.37
CA CYS A 236 17.96 -7.96 6.12
C CYS A 236 18.46 -7.04 7.24
N GLU A 237 19.77 -6.77 7.27
CA GLU A 237 20.30 -5.69 8.11
C GLU A 237 19.79 -4.33 7.62
N THR A 238 19.28 -3.51 8.54
CA THR A 238 18.89 -2.13 8.26
C THR A 238 19.36 -1.20 9.38
N LYS A 239 19.57 0.07 9.04
CA LYS A 239 19.77 1.20 9.98
C LYS A 239 18.73 2.31 9.74
N ASP A 240 17.79 2.06 8.84
CA ASP A 240 16.70 2.97 8.57
C ASP A 240 15.62 2.77 9.63
N LYS A 241 15.19 3.87 10.24
CA LYS A 241 14.27 3.85 11.37
C LYS A 241 12.94 3.20 10.99
N MET A 242 12.42 3.47 9.78
CA MET A 242 11.18 2.89 9.28
C MET A 242 11.29 1.38 9.06
N GLY A 243 12.45 0.90 8.62
CA GLY A 243 12.75 -0.53 8.56
C GLY A 243 12.77 -1.20 9.93
N GLU A 244 13.42 -0.58 10.91
CA GLU A 244 13.42 -1.06 12.29
C GLU A 244 12.00 -1.06 12.89
N GLY A 245 11.21 -0.01 12.63
CA GLY A 245 9.82 0.13 13.04
C GLY A 245 8.93 -0.97 12.45
N MET A 246 9.02 -1.21 11.14
CA MET A 246 8.27 -2.30 10.50
C MET A 246 8.70 -3.68 11.02
N LYS A 247 9.99 -3.89 11.25
CA LYS A 247 10.50 -5.13 11.84
C LYS A 247 9.92 -5.36 13.24
N ALA A 248 9.96 -4.34 14.10
CA ALA A 248 9.39 -4.39 15.44
C ALA A 248 7.88 -4.64 15.40
N PHE A 249 7.15 -3.97 14.51
CA PHE A 249 5.73 -4.22 14.27
C PHE A 249 5.46 -5.69 13.91
N ASN A 250 6.21 -6.24 12.94
CA ASN A 250 6.03 -7.61 12.51
C ASN A 250 6.31 -8.64 13.61
N GLU A 251 7.36 -8.42 14.41
CA GLU A 251 7.72 -9.28 15.54
C GLU A 251 6.70 -9.20 16.67
N ASN A 252 6.27 -8.00 17.05
CA ASN A 252 5.27 -7.81 18.11
C ASN A 252 3.93 -8.44 17.72
N LEU A 253 3.48 -8.22 16.48
CA LEU A 253 2.24 -8.80 15.97
C LEU A 253 2.29 -10.33 15.93
N SER A 254 3.45 -10.94 15.64
CA SER A 254 3.60 -12.41 15.65
C SER A 254 3.40 -13.05 17.04
N ARG A 255 3.53 -12.24 18.10
CA ARG A 255 3.34 -12.64 19.49
C ARG A 255 1.96 -12.25 20.03
N ASP A 256 1.16 -11.50 19.26
CA ASP A 256 -0.18 -11.06 19.68
C ASP A 256 -1.18 -12.21 19.55
N THR A 257 -1.64 -12.71 20.70
CA THR A 257 -2.55 -13.86 20.78
C THR A 257 -4.01 -13.51 20.45
N ARG A 258 -4.34 -12.26 20.15
CA ARG A 258 -5.72 -11.83 19.83
C ARG A 258 -6.07 -12.04 18.36
N VAL A 259 -5.07 -12.21 17.49
CA VAL A 259 -5.24 -12.13 16.04
C VAL A 259 -4.70 -13.34 15.29
N LYS A 260 -5.27 -13.58 14.10
CA LYS A 260 -4.70 -14.40 13.03
C LYS A 260 -4.25 -13.48 11.90
N THR A 261 -3.09 -13.78 11.33
CA THR A 261 -2.50 -12.95 10.28
C THR A 261 -2.03 -13.79 9.10
N VAL A 262 -2.00 -13.16 7.92
CA VAL A 262 -1.33 -13.69 6.74
C VAL A 262 -0.54 -12.56 6.08
N LEU A 263 0.72 -12.83 5.72
CA LEU A 263 1.59 -11.91 4.98
C LEU A 263 1.80 -12.48 3.58
N VAL A 264 1.40 -11.74 2.56
CA VAL A 264 1.47 -12.16 1.15
C VAL A 264 2.44 -11.27 0.36
N PRO A 265 3.24 -11.83 -0.57
CA PRO A 265 4.23 -11.09 -1.35
C PRO A 265 3.58 -10.38 -2.55
N ILE A 266 2.58 -9.54 -2.29
CA ILE A 266 2.03 -8.61 -3.28
C ILE A 266 2.83 -7.33 -3.15
N ARG A 267 3.50 -6.91 -4.23
CA ARG A 267 4.40 -5.74 -4.26
C ARG A 267 5.42 -5.80 -3.10
N ASP A 268 5.40 -4.81 -2.20
CA ASP A 268 6.31 -4.73 -1.05
C ASP A 268 5.78 -5.45 0.21
N GLY A 269 4.86 -6.38 0.01
CA GLY A 269 4.26 -7.21 1.04
C GLY A 269 3.01 -6.59 1.64
N VAL A 270 1.89 -7.31 1.54
CA VAL A 270 0.63 -6.93 2.17
C VAL A 270 0.31 -7.90 3.30
N ARG A 271 0.03 -7.38 4.50
CA ARG A 271 -0.38 -8.19 5.65
C ARG A 271 -1.84 -7.98 5.98
N LEU A 272 -2.59 -9.08 6.12
CA LEU A 272 -3.96 -9.08 6.61
C LEU A 272 -3.98 -9.55 8.07
N ILE A 273 -4.78 -8.88 8.90
CA ILE A 273 -4.90 -9.14 10.33
C ILE A 273 -6.40 -9.18 10.67
N ARG A 274 -6.82 -10.25 11.34
CA ARG A 274 -8.20 -10.40 11.83
C ARG A 274 -8.18 -10.94 13.25
N ARG A 275 -9.16 -10.57 14.08
CA ARG A 275 -9.29 -11.18 15.41
C ARG A 275 -9.58 -12.67 15.27
N ILE A 276 -9.06 -13.46 16.21
CA ILE A 276 -9.31 -14.91 16.23
C ILE A 276 -10.81 -15.20 16.33
N GLU A 277 -11.52 -14.50 17.21
CA GLU A 277 -12.97 -14.67 17.42
C GLU A 277 -13.81 -14.41 16.15
N ASP A 278 -13.35 -13.50 15.28
CA ASP A 278 -14.03 -13.19 14.02
C ASP A 278 -13.83 -14.27 12.93
N MET A 279 -12.79 -15.08 13.08
CA MET A 279 -12.41 -16.15 12.16
C MET A 279 -13.05 -17.50 12.53
N LEU A 280 -13.51 -17.64 13.78
CA LEU A 280 -14.19 -18.85 14.23
C LEU A 280 -15.63 -18.85 13.71
N ALA A 281 -16.08 -19.97 13.15
CA ALA A 281 -17.48 -20.14 12.80
C ALA A 281 -18.33 -20.03 14.08
N LYS A 282 -19.52 -19.41 13.98
CA LYS A 282 -20.51 -19.46 15.08
C LYS A 282 -20.73 -20.94 15.46
N GLY A 283 -20.33 -21.32 16.68
CA GLY A 283 -20.46 -22.68 17.20
C GLY A 283 -19.15 -23.45 17.47
N GLN A 284 -17.97 -22.82 17.41
CA GLN A 284 -16.70 -23.42 17.87
C GLN A 284 -16.07 -22.71 19.08
N ALA A 285 -16.88 -21.93 19.81
CA ALA A 285 -16.51 -21.42 21.12
C ALA A 285 -17.25 -22.26 22.18
N ASP A 286 -16.67 -23.44 22.47
CA ASP A 286 -16.88 -24.21 23.70
C ASP A 286 -15.49 -24.54 24.27
#